data_AF-A0A4Y9PCS9-F1
#
_entry.id   AF-A0A4Y9PCS9-F1
#
_cell.length_a   1.000
_cell.length_b   1.000
_cell.length_c   1.000
_cell.angle_alpha   90.00
_cell.angle_beta   90.00
_cell.angle_gamma   90.00
#
_symmetry.space_group_name_H-M   'P 1'
#
loop_
_entity.id
_entity.type
_entity.pdbx_description
1 polymer ?
#
loop_
_entity_poly.entity_id
_entity_poly.type
_entity_poly.pdbx_seq_one_letter_code
_entity_poly.pdbx_strand_id
1 'polypeptide(L)'
;MAVAVTVTVTKEADTSTPRTWRSVVVLVAWLVACVAPFVVGLVIPYYVNGLDALPLAELTSGAHDPKDLWPQGSGRGWVDLAAGLSLSLAPLGVMAVGGLSALAVVQEFGTFPQSRRAARPVAVALLLVALTVAALLIWSATPMASALVSWRLD
;
A
#
# COMPACT_ATOMS: atom_id res chain seq x y z
N MET A 1 -34.65 49.97 24.98
CA MET A 1 -33.29 49.93 24.42
C MET A 1 -32.91 48.48 24.24
N ALA A 2 -32.94 47.97 23.00
CA ALA A 2 -32.52 46.61 22.68
C ALA A 2 -31.11 46.68 22.08
N VAL A 3 -30.14 46.01 22.71
CA VAL A 3 -28.75 45.94 22.26
C VAL A 3 -28.63 44.75 21.30
N ALA A 4 -28.46 45.04 20.02
CA ALA A 4 -28.21 44.03 19.00
C ALA A 4 -26.77 43.52 19.12
N VAL A 5 -26.60 42.32 19.68
CA VAL A 5 -25.31 41.62 19.70
C VAL A 5 -25.09 41.01 18.33
N THR A 6 -24.22 41.64 17.53
CA THR A 6 -23.84 41.14 16.22
C THR A 6 -22.79 40.04 16.41
N VAL A 7 -23.21 38.78 16.30
CA VAL A 7 -22.29 37.64 16.32
C VAL A 7 -21.66 37.49 14.94
N THR A 8 -20.45 38.00 14.78
CA THR A 8 -19.61 37.77 13.60
C THR A 8 -19.11 36.33 13.62
N VAL A 9 -19.79 35.44 12.88
CA VAL A 9 -19.29 34.09 12.61
C VAL A 9 -18.13 34.21 11.63
N THR A 10 -16.90 34.26 12.15
CA THR A 10 -15.69 34.09 11.36
C THR A 10 -15.65 32.67 10.81
N LYS A 11 -15.97 32.53 9.51
CA LYS A 11 -15.77 31.32 8.73
C LYS A 11 -14.25 31.09 8.63
N GLU A 12 -13.70 30.31 9.57
CA GLU A 12 -12.32 29.83 9.49
C GLU A 12 -12.21 29.04 8.18
N ALA A 13 -11.60 29.66 7.18
CA ALA A 13 -11.22 28.98 5.95
C ALA A 13 -10.23 27.87 6.35
N ASP A 14 -10.64 26.62 6.13
CA ASP A 14 -9.83 25.45 6.39
C ASP A 14 -8.70 25.42 5.35
N THR A 15 -7.65 26.21 5.59
CA THR A 15 -6.44 26.22 4.79
C THR A 15 -5.60 25.02 5.18
N SER A 16 -6.02 23.82 4.77
CA SER A 16 -5.13 22.67 4.72
C SER A 16 -3.92 23.09 3.88
N THR A 17 -2.77 23.22 4.52
CA THR A 17 -1.58 23.79 3.91
C THR A 17 -1.17 22.96 2.68
N PRO A 18 -0.82 23.60 1.53
CA PRO A 18 -0.51 22.88 0.29
C PRO A 18 0.69 21.91 0.43
N ARG A 19 1.48 22.07 1.49
CA ARG A 19 2.65 21.22 1.79
C ARG A 19 2.28 19.84 2.33
N THR A 20 1.25 19.72 3.18
CA THR A 20 0.81 18.42 3.72
C THR A 20 0.16 17.55 2.65
N TRP A 21 -0.63 18.16 1.75
CA TRP A 21 -1.24 17.44 0.62
C TRP A 21 -0.19 16.81 -0.30
N ARG A 22 0.87 17.56 -0.64
CA ARG A 22 1.96 17.05 -1.49
C ARG A 22 2.65 15.83 -0.87
N SER A 23 2.90 15.85 0.44
CA SER A 23 3.47 14.70 1.16
C SER A 23 2.54 13.49 1.14
N VAL A 24 1.23 13.69 1.35
CA VAL A 24 0.23 12.62 1.27
C VAL A 24 0.19 12.01 -0.14
N VAL A 25 0.16 12.84 -1.18
CA VAL A 25 0.17 12.37 -2.58
C VAL A 25 1.42 11.56 -2.89
N VAL A 26 2.60 12.00 -2.45
CA VAL A 26 3.85 11.25 -2.64
C VAL A 26 3.81 9.90 -1.92
N LEU A 27 3.32 9.87 -0.67
CA LEU A 27 3.18 8.64 0.10
C LEU A 27 2.22 7.65 -0.58
N VAL A 28 1.07 8.14 -1.05
CA VAL A 28 0.07 7.33 -1.75
C VAL A 28 0.63 6.83 -3.08
N ALA A 29 1.26 7.70 -3.87
CA ALA A 29 1.87 7.32 -5.15
C ALA A 29 2.95 6.25 -4.97
N TRP A 30 3.76 6.38 -3.93
CA TRP A 30 4.78 5.39 -3.59
C TRP A 30 4.16 4.05 -3.16
N LEU A 31 3.13 4.08 -2.30
CA LEU A 31 2.40 2.89 -1.90
C LEU A 31 1.82 2.16 -3.10
N VAL A 32 1.18 2.91 -4.01
CA VAL A 32 0.64 2.36 -5.26
C VAL A 32 1.75 1.79 -6.13
N ALA A 33 2.89 2.47 -6.27
CA ALA A 33 4.03 1.97 -7.04
C ALA A 33 4.62 0.67 -6.45
N CYS A 34 4.55 0.48 -5.13
CA CYS A 34 4.98 -0.77 -4.48
C CYS A 34 3.97 -1.91 -4.64
N VAL A 35 2.66 -1.61 -4.54
CA VAL A 35 1.60 -2.63 -4.50
C VAL A 35 1.09 -2.99 -5.89
N ALA A 36 1.01 -2.04 -6.81
CA ALA A 36 0.43 -2.27 -8.14
C ALA A 36 1.15 -3.36 -8.95
N PRO A 37 2.50 -3.45 -8.98
CA PRO A 37 3.17 -4.52 -9.71
C PRO A 37 2.87 -5.91 -9.13
N PHE A 38 2.73 -6.02 -7.80
CA PHE A 38 2.33 -7.26 -7.13
C PHE A 38 0.90 -7.66 -7.51
N VAL A 39 -0.04 -6.71 -7.47
CA VAL A 39 -1.44 -6.96 -7.83
C VAL A 39 -1.55 -7.37 -9.31
N VAL A 40 -0.93 -6.61 -10.21
CA VAL A 40 -1.02 -6.85 -11.66
C VAL A 40 -0.24 -8.08 -12.09
N GLY A 41 0.93 -8.32 -11.50
CA GLY A 41 1.84 -9.40 -11.91
C GLY A 41 1.56 -10.74 -11.25
N LEU A 42 0.78 -10.79 -10.18
CA LEU A 42 0.55 -12.01 -9.40
C LEU A 42 -0.92 -12.21 -9.01
N VAL A 43 -1.55 -11.24 -8.35
CA VAL A 43 -2.92 -11.40 -7.84
C VAL A 43 -3.95 -11.50 -8.96
N ILE A 44 -3.89 -10.61 -9.96
CA ILE A 44 -4.82 -10.63 -11.09
C ILE A 44 -4.68 -11.95 -11.88
N PRO A 45 -3.47 -12.38 -12.29
CA PRO A 45 -3.31 -13.67 -12.95
C PRO A 45 -3.82 -14.85 -12.11
N TYR A 46 -3.63 -14.80 -10.79
CA TYR A 46 -4.12 -15.85 -9.90
C TYR A 46 -5.64 -16.04 -10.00
N TYR A 47 -6.40 -14.96 -9.89
CA TYR A 47 -7.87 -15.04 -9.96
C TYR A 47 -8.39 -15.24 -11.38
N VAL A 48 -7.78 -14.61 -12.39
CA VAL A 48 -8.24 -14.75 -13.79
C VAL A 48 -8.09 -16.19 -14.29
N ASN A 49 -7.07 -16.92 -13.82
CA ASN A 49 -6.88 -18.33 -14.16
C ASN A 49 -7.67 -19.30 -13.27
N GLY A 50 -8.50 -18.80 -12.35
CA GLY A 50 -9.33 -19.63 -11.46
C GLY A 50 -8.54 -20.47 -10.47
N LEU A 51 -7.30 -20.05 -10.16
CA LEU A 51 -6.42 -20.78 -9.25
C LEU A 51 -6.92 -20.76 -7.80
N ASP A 52 -7.84 -19.85 -7.46
CA ASP A 52 -8.54 -19.80 -6.18
C ASP A 52 -9.48 -20.98 -5.93
N ALA A 53 -9.90 -21.68 -6.99
CA ALA A 53 -10.71 -22.89 -6.87
C ALA A 53 -9.89 -24.17 -6.67
N LEU A 54 -8.57 -24.13 -6.88
CA LEU A 54 -7.72 -25.31 -6.80
C LEU A 54 -7.28 -25.62 -5.35
N PRO A 55 -7.18 -26.91 -4.99
CA PRO A 55 -6.53 -27.30 -3.74
C PRO A 55 -5.09 -26.78 -3.67
N LEU A 56 -4.67 -26.31 -2.49
CA LEU A 56 -3.30 -25.80 -2.29
C LEU A 56 -2.20 -26.78 -2.74
N ALA A 57 -2.43 -28.09 -2.55
CA ALA A 57 -1.47 -29.12 -2.94
C ALA A 57 -1.26 -29.20 -4.47
N GLU A 58 -2.32 -28.98 -5.26
CA GLU A 58 -2.27 -28.97 -6.72
C GLU A 58 -1.65 -27.67 -7.25
N LEU A 59 -1.87 -26.55 -6.55
CA LEU A 59 -1.18 -25.29 -6.84
C LEU A 59 0.34 -25.38 -6.67
N THR A 60 0.79 -26.09 -5.62
CA THR A 60 2.21 -26.26 -5.33
C THR A 60 2.90 -27.34 -6.15
N SER A 61 2.14 -28.18 -6.88
CA SER A 61 2.72 -29.31 -7.61
C SER A 61 3.33 -28.93 -8.96
N GLY A 62 3.15 -27.68 -9.40
CA GLY A 62 3.57 -27.21 -10.72
C GLY A 62 2.73 -27.75 -11.88
N ALA A 63 1.67 -28.54 -11.60
CA ALA A 63 0.82 -29.15 -12.63
C ALA A 63 0.03 -28.14 -13.47
N HIS A 64 -0.18 -26.94 -12.94
CA HIS A 64 -0.88 -25.84 -13.61
C HIS A 64 0.08 -24.66 -13.81
N ASP A 65 1.02 -24.82 -14.75
CA ASP A 65 1.99 -23.78 -15.07
C ASP A 65 1.30 -22.62 -15.82
N PRO A 66 1.19 -21.42 -15.23
CA PRO A 66 0.56 -20.25 -15.83
C PRO A 66 1.33 -19.71 -17.03
N LYS A 67 2.59 -20.13 -17.21
CA LYS A 67 3.38 -19.77 -18.39
C LYS A 67 2.66 -20.18 -19.67
N ASP A 68 1.81 -21.20 -19.61
CA ASP A 68 0.98 -21.67 -20.72
C ASP A 68 -0.37 -20.95 -20.81
N LEU A 69 -0.84 -20.34 -19.72
CA LEU A 69 -2.18 -19.73 -19.62
C LEU A 69 -2.19 -18.21 -19.78
N TRP A 70 -1.05 -17.52 -19.52
CA TRP A 70 -0.96 -16.08 -19.67
C TRP A 70 -0.41 -15.66 -21.04
N PRO A 71 -0.97 -14.63 -21.70
CA PRO A 71 -0.55 -14.23 -23.04
C PRO A 71 0.96 -13.95 -23.12
N GLN A 72 1.65 -14.74 -23.94
CA GLN A 72 3.08 -14.64 -24.17
C GLN A 72 3.41 -13.49 -25.13
N GLY A 73 3.27 -12.26 -24.65
CA GLY A 73 3.64 -11.05 -25.39
C GLY A 73 5.12 -10.68 -25.27
N SER A 74 5.61 -9.89 -26.22
CA SER A 74 6.91 -9.21 -26.16
C SER A 74 6.93 -8.22 -25.00
N GLY A 75 7.37 -8.67 -23.82
CA GLY A 75 7.33 -7.88 -22.58
C GLY A 75 7.24 -8.71 -21.31
N ARG A 76 6.94 -10.01 -21.43
CA ARG A 76 6.81 -10.96 -20.31
C ARG A 76 7.99 -10.92 -19.32
N GLY A 77 9.23 -10.93 -19.81
CA GLY A 77 10.42 -10.90 -18.95
C GLY A 77 10.47 -9.68 -18.03
N TRP A 78 9.98 -8.52 -18.49
CA TRP A 78 9.92 -7.30 -17.67
C TRP A 78 8.80 -7.35 -16.64
N VAL A 79 7.65 -7.93 -16.98
CA VAL A 79 6.53 -8.13 -16.04
C VAL A 79 6.91 -9.16 -14.98
N ASP A 80 7.59 -10.24 -15.37
CA ASP A 80 8.08 -11.27 -14.45
C ASP A 80 9.14 -10.70 -13.51
N LEU A 81 10.09 -9.93 -14.04
CA LEU A 81 11.10 -9.24 -13.25
C LEU A 81 10.50 -8.18 -12.32
N ALA A 82 9.52 -7.39 -12.79
CA ALA A 82 8.81 -6.41 -11.97
C ALA A 82 7.98 -7.08 -10.87
N ALA A 83 7.31 -8.19 -11.17
CA ALA A 83 6.56 -8.96 -10.18
C ALA A 83 7.49 -9.55 -9.11
N GLY A 84 8.59 -10.18 -9.52
CA GLY A 84 9.59 -10.72 -8.60
C GLY A 84 10.24 -9.65 -7.73
N LEU A 85 10.67 -8.53 -8.34
CA LEU A 85 11.21 -7.39 -7.62
C LEU A 85 10.19 -6.79 -6.66
N SER A 86 8.91 -6.69 -7.05
CA SER A 86 7.85 -6.17 -6.19
C SER A 86 7.61 -7.07 -4.98
N LEU A 87 7.83 -8.38 -5.10
CA LEU A 87 7.69 -9.31 -3.99
C LEU A 87 8.69 -9.02 -2.87
N SER A 88 9.91 -8.60 -3.23
CA SER A 88 10.94 -8.18 -2.27
C SER A 88 10.84 -6.69 -1.88
N LEU A 89 10.51 -5.82 -2.82
CA LEU A 89 10.47 -4.36 -2.64
C LEU A 89 9.19 -3.88 -1.95
N ALA A 90 8.06 -4.59 -2.07
CA ALA A 90 6.83 -4.21 -1.40
C ALA A 90 7.00 -4.19 0.13
N PRO A 91 7.44 -5.27 0.82
CA PRO A 91 7.62 -5.22 2.26
C PRO A 91 8.70 -4.23 2.68
N LEU A 92 9.81 -4.13 1.94
CA LEU A 92 10.90 -3.19 2.26
C LEU A 92 10.49 -1.73 2.08
N GLY A 93 9.84 -1.41 0.96
CA GLY A 93 9.36 -0.06 0.66
C GLY A 93 8.27 0.37 1.64
N VAL A 94 7.39 -0.53 2.01
CA VAL A 94 6.32 -0.29 2.99
C VAL A 94 6.88 -0.09 4.40
N MET A 95 7.90 -0.87 4.80
CA MET A 95 8.65 -0.67 6.06
C MET A 95 9.44 0.65 6.08
N ALA A 96 10.15 0.98 4.99
CA ALA A 96 10.92 2.21 4.88
C ALA A 96 10.01 3.44 4.96
N VAL A 97 8.89 3.42 4.23
CA VAL A 97 7.90 4.48 4.29
C VAL A 97 7.32 4.58 5.70
N GLY A 98 6.81 3.48 6.27
CA GLY A 98 6.23 3.46 7.62
C GLY A 98 7.21 3.97 8.69
N GLY A 99 8.48 3.54 8.62
CA GLY A 99 9.53 3.97 9.55
C GLY A 99 9.87 5.45 9.41
N LEU A 100 10.13 5.94 8.20
CA LEU A 100 10.46 7.35 7.96
C LEU A 100 9.33 8.28 8.38
N SER A 101 8.09 7.85 8.16
CA SER A 101 6.91 8.66 8.44
C SER A 101 6.48 8.59 9.92
N ALA A 102 6.72 7.47 10.61
CA ALA A 102 6.65 7.41 12.07
C ALA A 102 7.71 8.33 12.74
N LEU A 103 8.94 8.34 12.23
CA LEU A 103 9.99 9.23 12.70
C LEU A 103 9.62 10.71 12.50
N ALA A 104 9.08 11.06 11.33
CA ALA A 104 8.62 12.42 11.05
C ALA A 104 7.52 12.87 12.03
N VAL A 105 6.57 11.98 12.35
CA VAL A 105 5.52 12.26 13.35
C VAL A 105 6.09 12.43 14.74
N VAL A 106 6.99 11.56 15.19
CA VAL A 106 7.61 11.69 16.52
C VAL A 106 8.36 13.02 16.64
N GLN A 107 9.05 13.46 15.59
CA GLN A 107 9.76 14.74 15.57
C GLN A 107 8.81 15.94 15.59
N GLU A 108 7.73 15.94 14.79
CA GLU A 108 6.77 17.05 14.74
C GLU A 108 5.92 17.16 16.01
N PHE A 109 5.42 16.04 16.53
CA PHE A 109 4.59 16.04 17.75
C PHE A 109 5.40 16.27 19.02
N GLY A 110 6.69 15.93 19.03
CA GLY A 110 7.59 16.20 20.15
C GLY A 110 7.95 17.68 20.31
N THR A 111 7.82 18.48 19.25
CA THR A 111 8.26 19.89 19.24
C THR A 111 7.13 20.91 19.28
N PHE A 112 5.94 20.63 18.70
CA PHE A 112 4.84 21.61 18.69
C PHE A 112 3.45 20.97 18.94
N PRO A 113 2.91 21.03 20.17
CA PRO A 113 1.63 20.41 20.52
C PRO A 113 0.40 21.08 19.89
N GLN A 114 0.56 22.24 19.24
CA GLN A 114 -0.55 23.10 18.79
C GLN A 114 -1.13 22.71 17.42
N SER A 115 -0.52 21.82 16.64
CA SER A 115 -0.95 21.49 15.26
C SER A 115 -1.85 20.24 15.12
N ARG A 116 -2.42 19.72 16.22
CA ARG A 116 -3.16 18.43 16.26
C ARG A 116 -4.27 18.27 15.21
N ARG A 117 -4.89 19.36 14.72
CA ARG A 117 -5.94 19.28 13.68
C ARG A 117 -5.37 19.05 12.29
N ALA A 118 -4.27 19.72 11.92
CA ALA A 118 -3.61 19.55 10.63
C ALA A 118 -2.87 18.21 10.50
N ALA A 119 -2.52 17.58 11.64
CA ALA A 119 -1.84 16.30 11.69
C ALA A 119 -2.76 15.08 11.54
N ARG A 120 -4.09 15.23 11.65
CA ARG A 120 -5.06 14.14 11.50
C ARG A 120 -4.97 13.39 10.16
N PRO A 121 -4.98 14.05 8.98
CA PRO A 121 -4.90 13.32 7.71
C PRO A 121 -3.59 12.56 7.55
N VAL A 122 -2.47 13.11 8.05
CA VAL A 122 -1.16 12.44 8.05
C VAL A 122 -1.18 11.22 8.96
N ALA A 123 -1.73 11.34 10.17
CA ALA A 123 -1.87 10.21 11.10
C ALA A 123 -2.76 9.09 10.53
N VAL A 124 -3.86 9.44 9.84
CA VAL A 124 -4.72 8.46 9.17
C VAL A 124 -3.96 7.78 8.02
N ALA A 125 -3.26 8.54 7.18
CA ALA A 125 -2.45 7.97 6.10
C ALA A 125 -1.39 7.00 6.66
N LEU A 126 -0.75 7.36 7.77
CA LEU A 126 0.22 6.52 8.46
C LEU A 126 -0.37 5.25 9.04
N LEU A 127 -1.54 5.36 9.66
CA LEU A 127 -2.25 4.19 10.17
C LEU A 127 -2.60 3.24 9.03
N LEU A 128 -3.06 3.75 7.89
CA LEU A 128 -3.36 2.95 6.70
C LEU A 128 -2.10 2.26 6.15
N VAL A 129 -0.97 2.98 6.09
CA VAL A 129 0.33 2.36 5.73
C VAL A 129 0.67 1.27 6.72
N ALA A 130 0.63 1.53 8.04
CA ALA A 130 0.95 0.55 9.07
C ALA A 130 0.07 -0.71 8.99
N LEU A 131 -1.24 -0.55 8.79
CA LEU A 131 -2.17 -1.65 8.60
C LEU A 131 -1.86 -2.45 7.33
N THR A 132 -1.45 -1.76 6.25
CA THR A 132 -1.03 -2.41 5.00
C THR A 132 0.25 -3.21 5.20
N VAL A 133 1.24 -2.67 5.95
CA VAL A 133 2.46 -3.41 6.35
C VAL A 133 2.07 -4.68 7.09
N ALA A 134 1.24 -4.55 8.13
CA ALA A 134 0.86 -5.65 8.99
C ALA A 134 0.10 -6.74 8.22
N ALA A 135 -0.85 -6.33 7.36
CA ALA A 135 -1.59 -7.24 6.50
C ALA A 135 -0.67 -8.01 5.55
N LEU A 136 0.30 -7.34 4.92
CA LEU A 136 1.29 -7.98 4.06
C LEU A 136 2.18 -8.97 4.81
N LEU A 137 2.64 -8.62 6.02
CA LEU A 137 3.46 -9.51 6.85
C LEU A 137 2.66 -10.75 7.27
N ILE A 138 1.42 -10.57 7.75
CA ILE A 138 0.54 -11.68 8.13
C ILE A 138 0.28 -12.58 6.93
N TRP A 139 -0.05 -12.00 5.77
CA TRP A 139 -0.28 -12.74 4.55
C TRP A 139 0.96 -13.53 4.11
N SER A 140 2.15 -12.93 4.19
CA SER A 140 3.41 -13.59 3.82
C SER A 140 3.75 -14.81 4.67
N ALA A 141 3.21 -14.88 5.90
CA ALA A 141 3.37 -16.04 6.79
C ALA A 141 2.36 -17.17 6.49
N THR A 142 1.43 -16.98 5.56
CA THR A 142 0.44 -18.01 5.22
C THR A 142 1.01 -19.06 4.26
N PRO A 143 0.54 -20.32 4.34
CA PRO A 143 0.90 -21.37 3.37
C PRO A 143 0.58 -20.97 1.92
N MET A 144 -0.45 -20.14 1.76
CA MET A 144 -0.89 -19.62 0.47
C MET A 144 0.16 -18.71 -0.18
N ALA A 145 0.77 -17.82 0.59
CA ALA A 145 1.85 -16.97 0.09
C ALA A 145 3.07 -17.80 -0.31
N SER A 146 3.45 -18.80 0.49
CA SER A 146 4.53 -19.72 0.10
C SER A 146 4.21 -20.51 -1.16
N ALA A 147 2.97 -20.98 -1.32
CA ALA A 147 2.53 -21.68 -2.51
C ALA A 147 2.62 -20.79 -3.76
N LEU A 148 2.17 -19.55 -3.68
CA LEU A 148 2.26 -18.57 -4.77
C LEU A 148 3.70 -18.22 -5.13
N VAL A 149 4.59 -18.12 -4.13
CA VAL A 149 6.01 -17.83 -4.38
C VAL A 149 6.67 -19.03 -5.05
N SER A 150 6.47 -20.24 -4.55
CA SER A 150 6.98 -21.46 -5.19
C SER A 150 6.46 -21.59 -6.62
N TRP A 151 5.15 -21.41 -6.82
CA TRP A 151 4.49 -21.40 -8.12
C TRP A 151 5.06 -20.34 -9.08
N ARG A 152 5.53 -19.20 -8.56
CA ARG A 152 6.13 -18.14 -9.38
C ARG A 152 7.59 -18.42 -9.76
N LEU A 153 8.30 -19.21 -8.94
CA LEU A 153 9.70 -19.52 -9.13
C LEU A 153 9.93 -20.81 -9.95
N ASP A 154 8.95 -21.71 -9.97
CA ASP A 154 8.91 -22.89 -10.84
C ASP A 154 8.69 -22.50 -12.31
#